data_AF-A0A7K7SS99-F1
#
_entry.id   AF-A0A7K7SS99-F1
#
_cell.length_a   1.000
_cell.length_b   1.000
_cell.length_c   1.000
_cell.angle_alpha   90.00
_cell.angle_beta   90.00
_cell.angle_gamma   90.00
#
_symmetry.space_group_name_H-M   'P 1'
#
loop_
_entity.id
_entity.type
_entity.pdbx_description
1 polymer ?
#
loop_
_entity_poly.entity_id
_entity_poly.type
_entity_poly.pdbx_seq_one_letter_code
_entity_poly.pdbx_strand_id
1 'polypeptide(L)'
;MDAPKEVQPAGEFECQLCGLTAPYMYYGPKPPNSGSVVLLEEAYVMKDPFTPDTDRFLILGSHCTLCGRSVCVGTDCSLFYSKRFCLPCVKANLKAFPLEIQEDMDKRKPQQKSCKKPASKT
;
A
#
# COMPACT_ATOMS: atom_id res chain seq x y z
N MET A 1 27.01 25.05 2.25
CA MET A 1 26.16 24.00 2.83
C MET A 1 24.82 24.08 2.13
N ASP A 2 24.51 23.12 1.26
CA ASP A 2 23.20 23.09 0.59
C ASP A 2 22.17 22.53 1.58
N ALA A 3 21.08 23.26 1.79
CA ALA A 3 19.97 22.81 2.63
C ALA A 3 19.36 21.52 2.03
N PRO A 4 18.89 20.56 2.85
CA PRO A 4 18.18 19.40 2.31
C PRO A 4 16.96 19.88 1.53
N LYS A 5 16.99 19.71 0.21
CA LYS A 5 15.89 20.09 -0.67
C LYS A 5 14.70 19.19 -0.31
N GLU A 6 13.67 19.74 0.32
CA GLU A 6 12.46 19.01 0.67
C GLU A 6 11.91 18.32 -0.60
N VAL A 7 11.84 17.00 -0.56
CA VAL A 7 11.31 16.20 -1.68
C VAL A 7 9.80 16.45 -1.72
N GLN A 8 9.38 17.25 -2.69
CA GLN A 8 7.95 17.53 -2.92
C GLN A 8 7.21 16.23 -3.28
N PRO A 9 5.96 16.04 -2.83
CA PRO A 9 5.16 14.88 -3.22
C PRO A 9 5.03 14.79 -4.74
N ALA A 10 5.19 13.57 -5.28
CA ALA A 10 4.95 13.29 -6.69
C ALA A 10 3.44 13.22 -7.01
N GLY A 11 2.62 12.96 -6.00
CA GLY A 11 1.17 12.96 -6.10
C GLY A 11 0.51 12.47 -4.81
N GLU A 12 -0.80 12.20 -4.90
CA GLU A 12 -1.58 11.60 -3.82
C GLU A 12 -1.99 10.17 -4.20
N PHE A 13 -1.76 9.24 -3.29
CA PHE A 13 -2.22 7.86 -3.38
C PHE A 13 -3.62 7.77 -2.77
N GLU A 14 -4.53 7.02 -3.40
CA GLU A 14 -5.85 6.70 -2.85
C GLU A 14 -6.12 5.19 -2.95
N CYS A 15 -6.47 4.56 -1.82
CA CYS A 15 -6.96 3.20 -1.80
C CYS A 15 -8.44 3.13 -2.21
N GLN A 16 -8.73 2.46 -3.32
CA GLN A 16 -10.09 2.35 -3.86
C GLN A 16 -11.02 1.40 -3.08
N LEU A 17 -10.56 0.83 -1.95
CA LEU A 17 -11.39 -0.01 -1.07
C LEU A 17 -11.76 0.69 0.24
N CYS A 18 -10.79 1.32 0.91
CA CYS A 18 -11.03 1.97 2.20
C CYS A 18 -11.00 3.50 2.14
N GLY A 19 -10.62 4.10 1.01
CA GLY A 19 -10.49 5.55 0.85
C GLY A 19 -9.29 6.15 1.58
N LEU A 20 -8.33 5.34 2.05
CA LEU A 20 -7.08 5.86 2.60
C LEU A 20 -6.36 6.69 1.55
N THR A 21 -6.10 7.96 1.86
CA THR A 21 -5.24 8.82 1.06
C THR A 21 -3.94 9.14 1.78
N ALA A 22 -2.86 9.31 1.01
CA ALA A 22 -1.57 9.77 1.51
C ALA A 22 -0.72 10.35 0.37
N PRO A 23 0.10 11.38 0.63
CA PRO A 23 1.07 11.85 -0.36
C PRO A 23 2.11 10.75 -0.62
N TYR A 24 2.48 10.54 -1.88
CA TYR A 24 3.60 9.66 -2.26
C TYR A 24 4.69 10.47 -2.95
N MET A 25 5.91 9.97 -2.87
CA MET A 25 7.11 10.59 -3.47
C MET A 25 7.61 9.80 -4.68
N TYR A 26 7.29 8.52 -4.77
CA TYR A 26 7.69 7.67 -5.88
C TYR A 26 6.70 6.52 -6.12
N TYR A 27 6.60 6.07 -7.37
CA TYR A 27 5.91 4.85 -7.76
C TYR A 27 6.85 4.00 -8.61
N GLY A 28 7.06 2.74 -8.20
CA GLY A 28 7.86 1.79 -8.96
C GLY A 28 8.59 0.78 -8.07
N PRO A 29 9.43 -0.09 -8.67
CA PRO A 29 10.08 -1.18 -7.96
C PRO A 29 11.38 -0.76 -7.24
N LYS A 30 11.97 0.39 -7.60
CA LYS A 30 13.25 0.85 -7.03
C LYS A 30 13.10 2.24 -6.44
N PRO A 31 12.70 2.36 -5.16
CA PRO A 31 12.59 3.64 -4.49
C PRO A 31 13.92 4.42 -4.55
N PRO A 32 13.88 5.75 -4.73
CA PRO A 32 15.08 6.57 -4.65
C PRO A 32 15.71 6.45 -3.25
N ASN A 33 17.05 6.51 -3.18
CA ASN A 33 17.85 6.43 -1.96
C ASN A 33 17.67 5.13 -1.13
N SER A 34 17.04 4.07 -1.66
CA SER A 34 16.86 2.79 -0.96
C SER A 34 18.13 1.91 -0.86
N GLY A 35 19.31 2.46 -1.20
CA GLY A 35 20.54 1.69 -1.34
C GLY A 35 20.40 0.58 -2.40
N SER A 36 20.49 -0.67 -1.96
CA SER A 36 20.38 -1.87 -2.80
C SER A 36 19.01 -2.56 -2.73
N VAL A 37 18.02 -1.98 -2.04
CA VAL A 37 16.69 -2.60 -1.88
C VAL A 37 15.84 -2.40 -3.15
N VAL A 38 15.31 -3.51 -3.68
CA VAL A 38 14.36 -3.56 -4.80
C VAL A 38 13.09 -4.25 -4.33
N LEU A 39 11.95 -3.60 -4.60
CA LEU A 39 10.63 -4.14 -4.30
C LEU A 39 10.24 -5.17 -5.37
N LEU A 40 9.55 -6.21 -4.93
CA LEU A 40 9.02 -7.27 -5.80
C LEU A 40 7.76 -6.84 -6.57
N GLU A 41 7.31 -5.60 -6.37
CA GLU A 41 6.16 -4.99 -7.05
C GLU A 41 6.39 -3.50 -7.27
N GLU A 42 5.64 -2.92 -8.19
CA GLU A 42 5.57 -1.47 -8.35
C GLU A 42 4.66 -0.88 -7.27
N ALA A 43 5.26 -0.17 -6.31
CA ALA A 43 4.53 0.32 -5.15
C ALA A 43 4.62 1.84 -5.01
N TYR A 44 3.56 2.41 -4.44
CA TYR A 44 3.54 3.80 -3.99
C TYR A 44 4.30 3.91 -2.67
N VAL A 45 5.31 4.78 -2.63
CA VAL A 45 6.15 4.96 -1.44
C VAL A 45 6.24 6.43 -1.05
N MET A 46 6.38 6.66 0.25
CA MET A 46 6.69 7.98 0.82
C MET A 46 7.92 7.86 1.74
N LYS A 47 8.56 8.99 2.06
CA LYS A 47 9.56 9.02 3.12
C LYS A 47 8.94 8.57 4.43
N ASP A 48 9.65 7.77 5.21
CA ASP A 48 9.15 7.31 6.50
C ASP A 48 8.96 8.50 7.46
N PRO A 49 7.71 8.83 7.86
CA PRO A 49 7.44 9.96 8.75
C PRO A 49 7.90 9.71 10.19
N PHE A 50 8.21 8.45 10.55
CA PHE A 50 8.64 8.06 11.89
C PHE A 50 10.16 8.02 12.03
N THR A 51 10.91 8.02 10.92
CA THR A 51 12.38 8.00 10.92
C THR A 51 12.96 9.03 9.93
N PRO A 52 12.68 10.34 10.12
CA PRO A 52 12.98 11.38 9.13
C PRO A 52 14.47 11.58 8.83
N ASP A 53 15.35 11.19 9.74
CA ASP A 53 16.81 11.31 9.59
C ASP A 53 17.44 10.18 8.77
N THR A 54 16.63 9.21 8.31
CA THR A 54 17.09 8.07 7.53
C THR A 54 16.49 8.08 6.13
N ASP A 55 17.19 7.51 5.16
CA ASP A 55 16.67 7.26 3.79
C ASP A 55 15.68 6.08 3.75
N ARG A 56 14.90 5.89 4.82
CA ARG A 56 13.84 4.87 4.90
C ARG A 56 12.58 5.37 4.21
N PHE A 57 11.86 4.42 3.63
CA PHE A 57 10.61 4.66 2.96
C PHE A 57 9.51 3.76 3.53
N LEU A 58 8.29 4.27 3.47
CA LEU A 58 7.08 3.54 3.83
C LEU A 58 6.33 3.16 2.54
N ILE A 59 5.89 1.91 2.46
CA ILE A 59 5.04 1.42 1.36
C ILE A 59 3.58 1.70 1.69
N LEU A 60 2.90 2.48 0.85
CA LEU A 60 1.49 2.84 1.02
C LEU A 60 0.57 1.78 0.44
N GLY A 61 0.88 1.34 -0.77
CA GLY A 61 -0.03 0.55 -1.60
C GLY A 61 0.57 0.19 -2.94
N SER A 62 -0.20 -0.55 -3.74
CA SER A 62 0.15 -0.95 -5.11
C SER A 62 -1.15 -1.31 -5.85
N HIS A 63 -1.05 -1.62 -7.15
CA HIS A 63 -2.18 -2.03 -7.96
C HIS A 63 -2.47 -3.51 -7.76
N CYS A 64 -3.76 -3.87 -7.66
CA CYS A 64 -4.17 -5.26 -7.71
C CYS A 64 -3.83 -5.85 -9.08
N THR A 65 -3.10 -6.96 -9.10
CA THR A 65 -2.66 -7.61 -10.36
C THR A 65 -3.83 -8.07 -11.23
N LEU A 66 -4.98 -8.40 -10.64
CA LEU A 66 -6.13 -8.95 -11.37
C LEU A 66 -7.07 -7.88 -11.92
N CYS A 67 -7.29 -6.79 -11.19
CA CYS A 67 -8.28 -5.77 -11.57
C CYS A 67 -7.71 -4.36 -11.72
N GLY A 68 -6.41 -4.16 -11.49
CA GLY A 68 -5.72 -2.86 -11.62
C GLY A 68 -6.03 -1.85 -10.51
N ARG A 69 -6.96 -2.14 -9.58
CA ARG A 69 -7.34 -1.18 -8.53
C ARG A 69 -6.18 -0.84 -7.60
N SER A 70 -6.03 0.44 -7.29
CA SER A 70 -5.10 0.92 -6.26
C SER A 70 -5.56 0.47 -4.88
N VAL A 71 -4.74 -0.30 -4.18
CA VAL A 71 -5.05 -0.84 -2.85
C VAL A 71 -3.89 -0.65 -1.88
N CYS A 72 -4.20 -0.21 -0.66
CA CYS A 72 -3.20 -0.02 0.37
C CYS A 72 -2.67 -1.36 0.92
N VAL A 73 -1.56 -1.30 1.65
CA VAL A 73 -0.98 -2.44 2.37
C VAL A 73 -1.87 -2.98 3.51
N GLY A 74 -2.98 -2.31 3.81
CA GLY A 74 -3.90 -2.71 4.86
C GLY A 74 -4.45 -4.11 4.65
N THR A 75 -4.45 -4.92 5.72
CA THR A 75 -4.89 -6.32 5.70
C THR A 75 -6.34 -6.49 5.26
N ASP A 76 -7.17 -5.46 5.43
CA ASP A 76 -8.58 -5.45 5.02
C ASP A 76 -8.78 -5.03 3.55
N CYS A 77 -7.71 -4.61 2.87
CA CYS A 77 -7.75 -4.13 1.49
C CYS A 77 -6.99 -5.04 0.53
N SER A 78 -5.83 -5.54 0.94
CA SER A 78 -4.98 -6.33 0.06
C SER A 78 -4.24 -7.47 0.76
N LEU A 79 -3.74 -8.38 -0.06
CA LEU A 79 -2.81 -9.44 0.29
C LEU A 79 -1.60 -9.34 -0.64
N PHE A 80 -0.39 -9.42 -0.08
CA PHE A 80 0.83 -9.60 -0.85
C PHE A 80 1.35 -11.03 -0.64
N TYR A 81 1.64 -11.72 -1.74
CA TYR A 81 2.29 -13.05 -1.73
C TYR A 81 3.50 -13.02 -2.67
N SER A 82 3.24 -13.14 -3.97
CA SER A 82 4.20 -12.88 -5.05
C SER A 82 3.93 -11.53 -5.74
N LYS A 83 2.66 -11.12 -5.72
CA LYS A 83 2.15 -9.84 -6.20
C LYS A 83 1.04 -9.38 -5.27
N ARG A 84 0.55 -8.15 -5.45
CA ARG A 84 -0.58 -7.62 -4.67
C ARG A 84 -1.91 -7.93 -5.31
N PHE A 85 -2.83 -8.39 -4.48
CA PHE A 85 -4.22 -8.68 -4.84
C PHE A 85 -5.15 -7.98 -3.88
N CYS A 86 -6.19 -7.33 -4.40
CA CYS A 86 -7.23 -6.79 -3.55
C CYS A 86 -8.06 -7.93 -2.95
N LEU A 87 -8.56 -7.77 -1.72
CA LEU A 87 -9.34 -8.84 -1.08
C LEU A 87 -10.56 -9.31 -1.89
N PRO A 88 -11.30 -8.46 -2.62
CA PRO A 88 -12.36 -8.94 -3.52
C PRO A 88 -11.84 -9.94 -4.57
N CYS A 89 -10.67 -9.68 -5.15
CA CYS A 89 -10.06 -10.58 -6.13
C CYS A 89 -9.52 -11.85 -5.49
N VAL A 90 -8.95 -11.77 -4.28
CA VAL A 90 -8.54 -12.96 -3.53
C VAL A 90 -9.73 -13.87 -3.26
N LYS A 91 -10.85 -13.33 -2.77
CA LYS A 91 -12.07 -14.10 -2.49
C LYS A 91 -12.67 -14.75 -3.73
N ALA A 92 -12.72 -14.01 -4.85
CA ALA A 92 -13.22 -14.53 -6.11
C ALA A 92 -12.35 -15.65 -6.70
N ASN A 93 -11.06 -15.67 -6.38
CA ASN A 93 -10.07 -16.62 -6.93
C ASN A 93 -9.42 -17.49 -5.85
N LEU A 94 -10.09 -17.68 -4.70
CA LEU A 94 -9.47 -18.24 -3.50
C LEU A 94 -8.82 -19.62 -3.73
N LYS A 95 -9.49 -20.45 -4.53
CA LYS A 95 -9.02 -21.81 -4.88
C LYS A 95 -7.72 -21.84 -5.69
N ALA A 96 -7.31 -20.72 -6.29
CA ALA A 96 -6.05 -20.61 -7.03
C ALA A 96 -4.87 -20.23 -6.13
N PHE A 97 -5.11 -19.87 -4.87
CA PHE A 97 -4.06 -19.55 -3.90
C PHE A 97 -3.60 -20.81 -3.14
N PRO A 98 -2.37 -20.84 -2.62
CA PRO A 98 -1.90 -21.87 -1.69
C PRO A 98 -2.85 -22.08 -0.49
N LEU A 99 -2.88 -23.31 0.05
CA LEU A 99 -3.80 -23.70 1.13
C LEU A 99 -3.68 -22.80 2.35
N GLU A 100 -2.48 -22.35 2.67
CA GLU A 100 -2.20 -21.45 3.79
C GLU A 100 -2.97 -20.13 3.66
N ILE A 101 -3.06 -19.58 2.45
CA ILE A 101 -3.83 -18.36 2.18
C ILE A 101 -5.33 -18.64 2.24
N GLN A 102 -5.76 -19.81 1.77
CA GLN A 102 -7.16 -20.22 1.83
C GLN A 102 -7.63 -20.27 3.30
N GLU A 103 -6.87 -20.97 4.15
CA GLU A 103 -7.15 -21.06 5.58
C GLU A 103 -7.11 -19.71 6.30
N ASP A 104 -6.13 -18.86 5.96
CA ASP A 104 -6.03 -17.51 6.54
C ASP A 104 -7.23 -16.64 6.16
N MET A 105 -7.77 -16.77 4.95
CA MET A 105 -8.97 -16.05 4.55
C MET A 105 -10.20 -16.52 5.32
N ASP A 106 -10.31 -17.82 5.61
CA ASP A 106 -11.43 -18.38 6.37
C ASP A 106 -11.41 -17.95 7.86
N LYS A 107 -10.22 -17.79 8.42
CA LYS A 107 -10.03 -17.34 9.82
C LYS A 107 -10.25 -15.85 10.02
N ARG A 108 -10.28 -15.04 8.95
CA ARG A 108 -10.47 -13.58 9.03
C ARG A 108 -11.90 -13.23 9.41
N LYS A 109 -12.10 -12.82 10.66
CA LYS A 109 -13.32 -12.10 11.06
C LYS A 109 -13.31 -10.70 10.46
N PRO A 110 -14.44 -10.18 9.95
CA PRO A 110 -14.55 -8.78 9.59
C PRO A 110 -14.35 -7.93 10.84
N GLN A 111 -13.18 -7.32 11.00
CA GLN A 111 -12.99 -6.29 12.00
C GLN A 111 -13.68 -5.03 11.48
N GLN A 112 -14.80 -4.65 12.11
CA GLN A 112 -15.42 -3.36 11.86
C GLN A 112 -14.46 -2.25 12.29
N LYS A 113 -13.73 -1.66 11.35
CA LYS A 113 -12.97 -0.42 11.58
C LYS A 113 -13.70 0.74 10.92
N SER A 114 -14.25 1.64 11.73
CA SER A 114 -14.81 2.89 11.24
C SER A 114 -13.68 3.78 10.74
N CYS A 115 -13.48 3.85 9.42
CA CYS A 115 -12.81 5.01 8.84
C CYS A 115 -13.80 6.18 8.90
N LYS A 116 -13.78 6.92 10.01
CA LYS A 116 -14.49 8.21 10.09
C LYS A 116 -13.81 9.15 9.10
N LYS A 117 -14.51 9.51 8.02
CA LYS A 117 -14.09 10.62 7.15
C LYS A 117 -13.95 11.88 8.03
N PRO A 118 -12.84 12.63 7.97
CA PRO A 118 -12.84 13.97 8.54
C PRO A 118 -13.88 14.79 7.78
N ALA A 119 -14.87 15.31 8.50
CA ALA A 119 -15.84 16.25 7.95
C ALA A 119 -15.09 17.54 7.62
N SER A 120 -15.02 17.89 6.35
CA SER A 120 -14.64 19.23 5.88
C SER A 120 -15.66 20.22 6.44
N LYS A 121 -15.22 21.07 7.37
CA LYS A 121 -15.98 22.25 7.76
C LYS A 121 -15.64 23.38 6.80
N THR A 122 -16.66 23.82 6.07
CA THR A 122 -16.77 25.12 5.40
C THR A 122 -16.66 26.25 6.40
#